data_AF-A0A949IN82-F1
#
_entry.id   AF-A0A949IN82-F1
#
_cell.length_a   1.000
_cell.length_b   1.000
_cell.length_c   1.000
_cell.angle_alpha   90.00
_cell.angle_beta   90.00
_cell.angle_gamma   90.00
#
_symmetry.space_group_name_H-M   'P 1'
#
loop_
_entity.id
_entity.type
_entity.pdbx_description
1 polymer ?
#
loop_
_entity_poly.entity_id
_entity_poly.type
_entity_poly.pdbx_seq_one_letter_code
_entity_poly.pdbx_strand_id
1 'polypeptide(L)' 'MDSNGAVDLPGRARIEMLKNGFKAAFDPQAIAQAAKLSDRSDQQSPDKAPLKDLRNLLWSSIDNVESQDLDQIE' A
#
# COMPACT_ATOMS: atom_id res chain seq x y z
N MET A 1 -39.16 -2.03 20.99
CA MET A 1 -38.86 -2.44 19.60
C MET A 1 -37.40 -2.12 19.43
N ASP A 2 -36.55 -3.05 19.87
CA ASP A 2 -35.18 -2.72 20.21
C ASP A 2 -34.29 -3.23 19.08
N SER A 3 -34.26 -2.48 17.98
CA SER A 3 -33.26 -2.67 16.95
C SER A 3 -31.95 -2.10 17.49
N ASN A 4 -31.12 -3.00 18.04
CA ASN A 4 -29.72 -2.82 18.38
C ASN A 4 -29.02 -1.91 17.34
N GLY A 5 -28.90 -0.62 17.66
CA GLY A 5 -28.43 0.41 16.73
C GLY A 5 -26.94 0.24 16.47
N ALA A 6 -26.58 -0.60 15.50
CA ALA A 6 -25.20 -0.86 15.14
C ALA A 6 -24.46 0.44 14.84
N VAL A 7 -23.38 0.68 15.57
CA VAL A 7 -22.53 1.85 15.39
C VAL A 7 -21.80 1.71 14.05
N ASP A 8 -22.02 2.66 13.14
CA ASP A 8 -21.31 2.75 11.86
C ASP A 8 -19.86 3.24 12.07
N LEU A 9 -18.96 2.30 12.39
CA LEU A 9 -17.54 2.58 12.58
C LEU A 9 -16.86 3.07 11.28
N PRO A 10 -17.09 2.48 10.10
CA PRO A 10 -16.53 2.99 8.84
C PRO A 10 -16.93 4.44 8.52
N GLY A 11 -18.21 4.78 8.69
CA GLY A 11 -18.69 6.15 8.47
C GLY A 11 -18.04 7.14 9.43
N ARG A 12 -17.87 6.76 10.70
CA ARG A 12 -17.17 7.57 11.71
C ARG A 12 -15.69 7.76 11.38
N ALA A 13 -15.01 6.71 10.94
CA ALA A 13 -13.60 6.80 10.52
C ALA A 13 -13.43 7.78 9.35
N ARG A 14 -14.31 7.70 8.34
CA ARG A 14 -14.32 8.64 7.20
C ARG A 14 -14.49 10.09 7.65
N ILE A 15 -15.42 10.36 8.57
CA ILE A 15 -15.64 11.70 9.12
C ILE A 15 -14.38 12.22 9.82
N GLU A 16 -13.73 11.38 10.63
CA GLU A 16 -12.54 11.79 11.38
C GLU A 16 -11.35 12.08 10.47
N MET A 17 -11.15 11.26 9.42
CA MET A 17 -10.15 11.53 8.38
C MET A 17 -10.36 12.92 7.76
N LEU A 18 -11.60 13.25 7.35
CA LEU A 18 -11.91 14.53 6.73
C LEU A 18 -11.70 15.72 7.69
N LYS A 19 -12.09 15.58 8.96
CA LYS A 19 -11.89 16.62 9.98
C LYS A 19 -10.42 16.98 10.18
N ASN A 20 -9.53 16.00 10.08
CA ASN A 20 -8.09 16.18 10.21
C ASN A 20 -7.40 16.51 8.87
N GLY A 21 -8.17 16.80 7.81
CA GLY A 21 -7.65 17.22 6.51
C GLY A 21 -7.15 16.08 5.61
N PHE A 22 -7.40 14.82 5.98
CA PHE A 22 -7.08 13.68 5.13
C PHE A 22 -8.12 13.47 4.02
N LYS A 23 -7.69 12.83 2.93
CA LYS A 23 -8.59 12.30 1.91
C LYS A 23 -9.00 10.88 2.30
N ALA A 24 -10.31 10.64 2.44
CA ALA A 24 -10.85 9.32 2.78
C ALA A 24 -11.10 8.42 1.55
N ALA A 25 -10.62 8.83 0.37
CA ALA A 25 -10.66 8.06 -0.86
C ALA A 25 -9.47 8.46 -1.74
N PHE A 26 -8.95 7.51 -2.51
CA PHE A 26 -7.90 7.77 -3.50
C PHE A 26 -8.43 8.55 -4.70
N ASP A 27 -7.54 9.30 -5.35
CA ASP A 27 -7.86 9.98 -6.60
C ASP A 27 -8.09 8.95 -7.72
N PRO A 28 -9.19 9.05 -8.50
CA PRO A 28 -9.44 8.15 -9.62
C PRO A 28 -8.29 8.10 -10.65
N GLN A 29 -7.58 9.21 -10.87
CA GLN A 29 -6.43 9.24 -11.78
C GLN A 29 -5.25 8.45 -11.22
N ALA A 30 -5.02 8.49 -9.90
CA ALA A 30 -3.98 7.71 -9.24
C ALA A 30 -4.27 6.20 -9.33
N ILE A 31 -5.54 5.80 -9.12
CA ILE A 31 -5.97 4.41 -9.31
C ILE A 31 -5.74 3.97 -10.77
N ALA A 32 -6.14 4.81 -11.74
CA ALA A 32 -5.97 4.52 -13.15
C ALA A 32 -4.51 4.44 -13.60
N GLN A 33 -3.59 5.18 -12.96
CA GLN A 33 -2.15 5.04 -13.17
C GLN A 33 -1.61 3.75 -12.55
N ALA A 34 -1.96 3.46 -11.30
CA ALA A 34 -1.50 2.25 -10.60
C ALA A 34 -1.93 0.97 -11.34
N ALA A 35 -3.16 0.93 -11.88
CA ALA A 35 -3.68 -0.20 -12.65
C ALA A 35 -2.90 -0.49 -13.96
N LYS A 36 -2.04 0.42 -14.42
CA LYS A 36 -1.18 0.21 -15.61
C LYS A 36 0.13 -0.50 -15.26
N LEU A 37 0.48 -0.60 -13.98
CA LEU A 37 1.66 -1.32 -13.54
C LEU A 37 1.42 -2.83 -13.76
N SER A 38 2.38 -3.49 -14.38
CA SER A 38 2.41 -4.94 -14.52
C SER A 38 3.32 -5.54 -13.46
N ASP A 39 3.01 -6.75 -12.99
CA ASP A 39 3.70 -7.46 -11.89
C ASP A 39 5.12 -7.98 -12.24
N ARG A 40 5.85 -7.27 -13.12
CA ARG A 40 7.12 -7.74 -13.66
C ARG A 40 8.30 -7.12 -12.91
N SER A 41 8.72 -7.78 -11.85
CA SER A 41 10.01 -7.56 -11.17
C SER A 41 11.23 -7.71 -12.10
N ASP A 42 11.07 -8.47 -13.20
CA ASP A 42 12.20 -8.97 -13.98
C ASP A 42 12.47 -8.19 -15.26
N GLN A 43 11.66 -7.16 -15.58
CA GLN A 43 11.93 -6.32 -16.73
C GLN A 43 12.95 -5.26 -16.37
N GLN A 44 14.23 -5.64 -16.44
CA GLN A 44 15.31 -4.68 -16.64
C GLN A 44 14.93 -3.82 -17.84
N SER A 45 14.65 -2.54 -17.62
CA SER A 45 14.47 -1.61 -18.72
C SER A 45 15.72 -1.68 -19.60
N PRO A 46 15.59 -1.84 -20.93
CA PRO A 46 16.74 -2.01 -21.81
C PRO A 46 17.73 -0.84 -21.77
N ASP A 47 17.31 0.32 -21.26
CA ASP A 47 18.11 1.54 -21.11
C ASP A 47 18.79 1.69 -19.73
N LYS A 48 18.67 0.71 -18.81
CA LYS A 48 19.28 0.80 -17.47
C LYS A 48 20.65 0.11 -17.46
N ALA A 49 21.63 0.81 -16.89
CA ALA A 49 22.91 0.22 -16.51
C ALA A 49 22.68 -1.06 -15.67
N PRO A 50 23.55 -2.07 -15.78
CA PRO A 50 23.37 -3.32 -15.06
C PRO A 50 23.31 -3.05 -13.54
N LEU A 51 22.22 -3.50 -12.91
CA LEU A 51 22.06 -3.43 -11.46
C LEU A 51 23.04 -4.39 -10.79
N LYS A 52 23.59 -4.00 -9.64
CA LYS A 52 24.40 -4.90 -8.81
C LYS A 52 23.51 -6.03 -8.29
N ASP A 53 23.92 -7.27 -8.52
CA ASP A 53 23.24 -8.42 -7.95
C ASP A 53 23.56 -8.55 -6.46
N LEU A 54 22.53 -8.43 -5.62
CA LEU A 54 22.61 -8.54 -4.16
C LEU A 54 21.86 -9.77 -3.62
N ARG A 55 21.39 -10.68 -4.48
CA ARG A 55 20.60 -11.86 -4.08
C ARG A 55 21.38 -12.87 -3.22
N ASN A 56 22.71 -12.76 -3.20
CA ASN A 56 23.59 -13.62 -2.41
C ASN A 56 23.76 -13.15 -0.94
N LEU A 57 23.15 -12.02 -0.54
CA LEU A 57 23.18 -11.56 0.85
C LEU A 57 22.01 -12.18 1.65
N LEU A 58 22.19 -12.27 2.97
CA LEU A 58 21.20 -12.85 3.89
C LEU A 58 20.15 -11.80 4.29
N TRP A 59 19.38 -11.32 3.31
CA TRP A 59 18.33 -10.33 3.55
C TRP A 59 17.24 -10.88 4.45
N SER A 60 16.78 -10.06 5.38
CA SER A 60 15.58 -10.32 6.17
C SER A 60 14.75 -9.04 6.32
N SER A 61 13.45 -9.21 6.59
CA SER A 61 12.59 -8.12 7.07
C SER A 61 12.02 -8.50 8.44
N ILE A 62 11.86 -7.52 9.32
CA ILE A 62 11.35 -7.69 10.68
C ILE A 62 10.16 -6.76 10.83
N ASP A 63 8.96 -7.32 10.65
CA ASP A 63 7.72 -6.57 10.58
C ASP A 63 6.64 -7.17 11.49
N ASN A 64 5.56 -6.41 11.70
CA ASN A 64 4.37 -6.94 12.36
C ASN A 64 3.69 -8.00 11.47
N VAL A 65 2.99 -8.95 12.09
CA VAL A 65 2.33 -10.06 11.40
C VAL A 65 1.29 -9.57 10.38
N GLU A 66 0.67 -8.43 10.65
CA GLU A 66 -0.36 -7.84 9.79
C GLU A 66 0.21 -6.93 8.69
N SER A 67 1.50 -6.62 8.70
CA SER A 67 2.15 -5.77 7.69
C SER A 67 2.16 -6.46 6.32
N GLN A 68 1.86 -5.69 5.26
CA GLN A 68 1.82 -6.20 3.88
C GLN A 68 2.63 -5.34 2.91
N ASP A 69 3.11 -4.19 3.36
CA ASP A 69 3.89 -3.21 2.63
C ASP A 69 5.35 -3.22 3.14
N LEU A 70 6.09 -4.25 2.74
CA LEU A 70 7.49 -4.45 3.14
C LEU A 70 8.40 -3.47 2.38
N ASP A 71 8.83 -2.40 3.04
CA ASP A 71 9.70 -1.37 2.46
C ASP A 71 11.12 -1.32 3.07
N GLN A 72 11.40 -2.13 4.11
CA GLN A 72 12.70 -2.25 4.77
C GLN A 72 13.30 -3.64 4.61
N ILE A 73 14.62 -3.66 4.37
CA ILE A 73 15.45 -4.87 4.31
C ILE A 73 16.70 -4.65 5.19
N GLU A 74 17.04 -5.65 6.00
CA GLU A 74 18.24 -5.70 6.85
C GLU A 74 19.25 -6.74 6.36
#